data_AF-A0A846GE49-F1
#
_entry.id   AF-A0A846GE49-F1
#
_cell.length_a   1.000
_cell.length_b   1.000
_cell.length_c   1.000
_cell.angle_alpha   90.00
_cell.angle_beta   90.00
_cell.angle_gamma   90.00
#
_symmetry.space_group_name_H-M   'P 1'
#
loop_
_entity.id
_entity.type
_entity.pdbx_description
1 polymer ?
#
loop_
_entity_poly.entity_id
_entity_poly.type
_entity_poly.pdbx_seq_one_letter_code
_entity_poly.pdbx_strand_id
1 'polypeptide(L)'
;MKLLSIFILLSITTTVLALIILSFPWRHPLLTNLQMKSLLGAFRILWGIYFRGKYSYTQVTLIESEKYVLPTTLKEFADTEKNIIRQPSRPVGMEYFFAGFVYPFLPLDLSGSETPSWQRIMQGFKAIMSHFELEDRCGAIATTQVYKLTNLEEELVIDNILRCLIVDIMWCAILDVETKDDSWELNTKQLLYNLIEDISLCFTENLDPDWKQRLEWCKHLAHFFEEGGKNSSNLDFLVQLRITYSLSMQEWLTAIVMEFFVTPALEISEVITNIFKEYEDHPEILERAVKDKKYLRAVILAIACKYPVLENMFRVADGKDVPYHINVEVADQTDLQFNPEDFCSNSPPPYQWIGFGSGPRVCKGRVLAINIIESIIKAIYTKFEGWPKMEISSGRRVHPSVSLDERFLRLYGRAWVGRVFYRIDKVIRPSCPPARLYLPDSLFS
;
A
#
# COMPACT_ATOMS: atom_id res chain seq x y z
N MET A 1 24.95 24.41 5.98
CA MET A 1 24.58 25.52 6.90
C MET A 1 23.79 26.65 6.24
N LYS A 2 24.26 27.30 5.16
CA LYS A 2 23.57 28.47 4.57
C LYS A 2 22.12 28.22 4.11
N LEU A 3 21.84 27.06 3.51
CA LEU A 3 20.48 26.66 3.09
C LEU A 3 19.49 26.47 4.25
N LEU A 4 19.95 25.89 5.36
CA LEU A 4 19.13 25.67 6.55
C LEU A 4 18.71 27.00 7.19
N SER A 5 19.62 27.97 7.27
CA SER A 5 19.34 29.31 7.80
C SER A 5 18.30 30.05 6.95
N ILE A 6 18.38 29.92 5.62
CA ILE A 6 17.39 30.50 4.69
C ILE A 6 16.02 29.85 4.88
N PHE A 7 15.97 28.53 5.07
CA PHE A 7 14.72 27.80 5.28
C PHE A 7 14.05 28.17 6.61
N ILE A 8 14.82 28.27 7.69
CA ILE A 8 14.32 28.71 9.00
C ILE A 8 13.75 30.12 8.90
N LEU A 9 14.44 31.04 8.23
CA LEU A 9 13.98 32.41 8.05
C LEU A 9 12.66 32.45 7.27
N LEU A 10 12.57 31.74 6.14
CA LEU A 10 11.36 31.61 5.35
C LEU A 10 10.18 31.06 6.16
N SER A 11 10.40 30.03 6.97
CA SER A 11 9.37 29.42 7.82
C SER A 11 8.85 30.37 8.89
N ILE A 12 9.73 31.18 9.50
CA ILE A 12 9.36 32.19 10.48
C ILE A 12 8.55 33.28 9.79
N THR A 13 9.00 33.77 8.62
CA THR A 13 8.31 34.84 7.88
C THR A 13 6.91 34.42 7.44
N THR A 14 6.71 33.23 6.89
CA THR A 14 5.37 32.75 6.50
C THR A 14 4.45 32.54 7.71
N THR A 15 4.98 32.05 8.83
CA THR A 15 4.19 31.87 10.06
C THR A 15 3.73 33.20 10.63
N VAL A 16 4.63 34.18 10.71
CA VAL A 16 4.28 35.54 11.18
C VAL A 16 3.26 36.19 10.25
N LEU A 17 3.43 36.05 8.93
CA LEU A 17 2.48 36.60 7.96
C LEU A 17 1.09 35.94 8.08
N ALA A 18 1.02 34.63 8.29
CA ALA A 18 -0.23 33.92 8.55
C ALA A 18 -0.91 34.42 9.83
N LEU A 19 -0.15 34.60 10.92
CA LEU A 19 -0.68 35.14 12.17
C LEU A 19 -1.21 36.57 12.01
N ILE A 20 -0.52 37.42 11.25
CA ILE A 20 -0.98 38.79 10.95
C ILE A 20 -2.31 38.75 10.16
N ILE A 21 -2.41 37.88 9.15
CA ILE A 21 -3.63 37.72 8.35
C ILE A 21 -4.80 37.21 9.22
N LEU A 22 -4.54 36.25 10.12
CA LEU A 22 -5.57 35.67 10.99
C LEU A 22 -6.01 36.59 12.13
N SER A 23 -5.10 37.44 12.63
CA SER A 23 -5.37 38.39 13.73
C SER A 23 -6.00 39.69 13.25
N PHE A 24 -6.01 39.97 11.95
CA PHE A 24 -6.65 41.17 11.41
C PHE A 24 -8.18 41.03 11.46
N PRO A 25 -8.91 41.99 12.07
CA PRO A 25 -10.37 41.97 12.05
C PRO A 25 -10.85 42.21 10.62
N TRP A 26 -11.35 41.15 9.98
CA TRP A 26 -11.82 41.10 8.59
C TRP A 26 -12.95 42.09 8.24
N ARG A 27 -13.42 42.87 9.21
CA ARG A 27 -14.47 43.89 9.07
C ARG A 27 -13.95 45.32 9.14
N HIS A 28 -12.63 45.55 9.14
CA HIS A 28 -12.10 46.92 9.25
C HIS A 28 -12.30 47.71 7.94
N PRO A 29 -13.07 48.82 7.94
CA PRO A 29 -13.49 49.53 6.72
C PRO A 29 -12.37 50.30 5.98
N LEU A 30 -11.15 50.30 6.53
CA LEU A 30 -10.00 51.03 5.96
C LEU A 30 -9.13 50.18 5.01
N LEU A 31 -9.28 48.85 5.03
CA LEU A 31 -8.56 48.00 4.09
C LEU A 31 -9.36 47.89 2.80
N THR A 32 -8.90 48.60 1.78
CA THR A 32 -9.48 48.50 0.44
C THR A 32 -9.34 47.06 -0.07
N ASN A 33 -10.31 46.60 -0.87
CA ASN A 33 -10.31 45.27 -1.49
C ASN A 33 -9.00 44.99 -2.27
N LEU A 34 -8.31 46.04 -2.72
CA LEU A 34 -7.02 45.97 -3.40
C LEU A 34 -5.87 45.54 -2.46
N GLN A 35 -5.79 46.10 -1.24
CA GLN A 35 -4.73 45.76 -0.27
C GLN A 35 -4.84 44.31 0.23
N MET A 36 -6.07 43.83 0.42
CA MET A 36 -6.34 42.42 0.76
C MET A 36 -5.90 41.47 -0.36
N LYS A 37 -6.20 41.79 -1.62
CA LYS A 37 -5.73 40.99 -2.77
C LYS A 37 -4.20 40.95 -2.86
N SER A 38 -3.52 42.06 -2.61
CA SER A 38 -2.06 42.11 -2.59
C SER A 38 -1.45 41.29 -1.44
N LEU A 39 -2.02 41.35 -0.23
CA LEU A 39 -1.60 40.55 0.92
C LEU A 39 -1.80 39.04 0.68
N LEU A 40 -2.96 38.65 0.17
CA LEU A 40 -3.23 37.25 -0.21
C LEU A 40 -2.34 36.78 -1.37
N GLY A 41 -2.03 37.65 -2.32
CA GLY A 41 -1.08 37.39 -3.39
C GLY A 41 0.34 37.15 -2.86
N ALA A 42 0.82 38.02 -1.97
CA ALA A 42 2.13 37.88 -1.33
C ALA A 42 2.20 36.61 -0.46
N PHE A 43 1.14 36.31 0.30
CA PHE A 43 1.03 35.09 1.08
C PHE A 43 1.09 33.86 0.16
N ARG A 44 0.32 33.82 -0.94
CA ARG A 44 0.37 32.72 -1.91
C ARG A 44 1.77 32.50 -2.49
N ILE A 45 2.49 33.57 -2.83
CA ILE A 45 3.86 33.48 -3.37
C ILE A 45 4.83 32.95 -2.30
N LEU A 46 4.82 33.53 -1.10
CA LEU A 46 5.71 33.11 -0.01
C LEU A 46 5.41 31.68 0.46
N TRP A 47 4.14 31.30 0.47
CA TRP A 47 3.69 29.95 0.74
C TRP A 47 4.19 28.98 -0.35
N GLY A 48 4.05 29.34 -1.62
CA GLY A 48 4.60 28.57 -2.73
C GLY A 48 6.12 28.39 -2.64
N ILE A 49 6.86 29.43 -2.27
CA ILE A 49 8.32 29.38 -2.07
C ILE A 49 8.66 28.49 -0.87
N TYR A 50 7.95 28.60 0.26
CA TYR A 50 8.15 27.77 1.44
C TYR A 50 7.94 26.29 1.13
N PHE A 51 6.85 25.95 0.43
CA PHE A 51 6.58 24.56 0.04
C PHE A 51 7.62 24.03 -0.93
N ARG A 52 8.00 24.80 -1.96
CA ARG A 52 9.08 24.40 -2.88
C ARG A 52 10.43 24.24 -2.17
N GLY A 53 10.77 25.16 -1.27
CA GLY A 53 12.02 25.09 -0.50
C GLY A 53 12.05 23.88 0.45
N LYS A 54 10.91 23.59 1.10
CA LYS A 54 10.76 22.40 1.97
C LYS A 54 10.88 21.13 1.15
N TYR A 55 10.24 21.10 -0.01
CA TYR A 55 10.29 20.00 -0.96
C TYR A 55 11.73 19.75 -1.46
N SER A 56 12.41 20.77 -1.98
CA SER A 56 13.80 20.65 -2.42
C SER A 56 14.72 20.23 -1.29
N TYR A 57 14.50 20.71 -0.06
CA TYR A 57 15.25 20.23 1.10
C TYR A 57 14.97 18.76 1.40
N THR A 58 13.71 18.32 1.39
CA THR A 58 13.32 16.91 1.57
C THR A 58 13.94 16.03 0.49
N GLN A 59 13.87 16.42 -0.78
CA GLN A 59 14.47 15.70 -1.92
C GLN A 59 16.00 15.64 -1.81
N VAL A 60 16.67 16.76 -1.48
CA VAL A 60 18.13 16.74 -1.22
C VAL A 60 18.46 15.83 -0.04
N THR A 61 17.66 15.83 1.01
CA THR A 61 17.85 14.93 2.16
C THR A 61 17.60 13.46 1.76
N LEU A 62 16.67 13.20 0.84
CA LEU A 62 16.38 11.86 0.29
C LEU A 62 17.52 11.36 -0.61
N ILE A 63 18.00 12.19 -1.52
CA ILE A 63 19.14 11.89 -2.41
C ILE A 63 20.43 11.74 -1.58
N GLU A 64 20.60 12.55 -0.52
CA GLU A 64 21.68 12.33 0.44
C GLU A 64 21.46 11.07 1.28
N SER A 65 20.20 10.65 1.52
CA SER A 65 19.87 9.39 2.18
C SER A 65 20.27 8.16 1.36
N GLU A 66 20.24 8.23 0.03
CA GLU A 66 20.77 7.18 -0.86
C GLU A 66 22.31 7.10 -0.84
N LYS A 67 22.99 8.17 -0.43
CA LYS A 67 24.45 8.11 -0.16
C LYS A 67 24.77 7.38 1.14
N TYR A 68 23.78 7.12 1.99
CA TYR A 68 23.98 6.18 3.09
C TYR A 68 24.00 4.79 2.48
N VAL A 69 25.07 4.06 2.76
CA VAL A 69 25.22 2.66 2.37
C VAL A 69 24.00 1.91 2.90
N LEU A 70 23.09 1.52 2.00
CA LEU A 70 21.97 0.65 2.36
C LEU A 70 22.55 -0.61 3.01
N PRO A 71 21.97 -1.13 4.10
CA PRO A 71 22.50 -2.31 4.75
C PRO A 71 22.58 -3.46 3.73
N THR A 72 23.79 -3.91 3.48
CA THR A 72 24.12 -4.98 2.53
C THR A 72 24.17 -6.35 3.23
N THR A 73 24.33 -6.35 4.55
CA THR A 73 24.42 -7.56 5.37
C THR A 73 23.32 -7.61 6.43
N LEU A 74 23.00 -8.83 6.90
CA LEU A 74 22.06 -9.04 8.02
C LEU A 74 22.50 -8.33 9.30
N LYS A 75 23.82 -8.27 9.55
CA LYS A 75 24.38 -7.61 10.72
C LYS A 75 24.14 -6.10 10.68
N GLU A 76 24.45 -5.46 9.55
CA GLU A 76 24.16 -4.03 9.33
C GLU A 76 22.66 -3.76 9.46
N PHE A 77 21.83 -4.67 8.93
CA PHE A 77 20.37 -4.58 9.02
C PHE A 77 19.87 -4.66 10.47
N ALA A 78 20.39 -5.59 11.27
CA ALA A 78 20.05 -5.74 12.69
C ALA A 78 20.40 -4.48 13.51
N ASP A 79 21.51 -3.82 13.18
CA ASP A 79 22.04 -2.65 13.88
C ASP A 79 21.34 -1.32 13.52
N THR A 80 20.39 -1.32 12.57
CA THR A 80 19.80 -0.10 11.98
C THR A 80 18.87 0.69 12.94
N GLU A 81 18.51 0.15 14.11
CA GLU A 81 17.54 0.73 15.07
C GLU A 81 17.83 2.19 15.45
N LYS A 82 19.11 2.60 15.50
CA LYS A 82 19.52 3.95 15.94
C LYS A 82 19.26 5.08 14.94
N ASN A 83 19.13 4.79 13.64
CA ASN A 83 19.02 5.81 12.60
C ASN A 83 17.58 6.03 12.08
N ILE A 84 16.70 5.04 12.23
CA ILE A 84 15.32 5.07 11.72
C ILE A 84 14.39 5.93 12.59
N ILE A 85 14.62 5.99 13.91
CA ILE A 85 13.75 6.72 14.87
C ILE A 85 13.78 8.25 14.66
N ARG A 86 14.65 8.75 13.77
CA ARG A 86 14.71 10.17 13.39
C ARG A 86 13.83 10.55 12.19
N GLN A 87 13.10 9.61 11.59
CA GLN A 87 12.17 9.97 10.53
C GLN A 87 11.06 10.91 11.07
N PRO A 88 10.79 12.02 10.39
CA PRO A 88 9.86 13.02 10.92
C PRO A 88 8.45 12.44 11.01
N SER A 89 7.83 12.53 12.18
CA SER A 89 6.38 12.39 12.35
C SER A 89 5.68 13.25 11.28
N ARG A 90 4.98 12.60 10.34
CA ARG A 90 4.26 13.15 9.18
C ARG A 90 4.26 14.69 9.05
N PRO A 91 5.03 15.29 8.13
CA PRO A 91 4.76 16.68 7.77
C PRO A 91 4.63 16.99 6.27
N VAL A 92 4.63 16.03 5.34
CA VAL A 92 4.30 16.29 3.92
C VAL A 92 3.55 15.06 3.37
N GLY A 93 2.26 15.23 3.08
CA GLY A 93 1.45 14.19 2.47
C GLY A 93 1.87 13.93 1.02
N MET A 94 1.55 12.74 0.53
CA MET A 94 1.65 12.26 -0.86
C MET A 94 2.88 11.42 -1.23
N GLU A 95 4.11 11.75 -0.84
CA GLU A 95 5.30 10.94 -1.21
C GLU A 95 5.46 9.67 -0.35
N TYR A 96 4.87 9.66 0.85
CA TYR A 96 5.01 8.56 1.82
C TYR A 96 4.01 7.42 1.63
N PHE A 97 3.04 7.52 0.72
CA PHE A 97 1.96 6.54 0.63
C PHE A 97 2.48 5.14 0.21
N PHE A 98 3.46 5.10 -0.69
CA PHE A 98 4.20 3.88 -0.99
C PHE A 98 5.48 3.75 -0.16
N ALA A 99 6.29 4.81 -0.06
CA ALA A 99 7.62 4.75 0.58
C ALA A 99 7.60 4.61 2.12
N GLY A 100 6.49 4.94 2.78
CA GLY A 100 6.39 5.09 4.23
C GLY A 100 5.37 4.18 4.89
N PHE A 101 4.89 3.13 4.25
CA PHE A 101 4.04 2.12 4.91
C PHE A 101 4.40 0.69 4.51
N VAL A 102 5.03 0.53 3.36
CA VAL A 102 5.44 -0.75 2.78
C VAL A 102 6.95 -1.03 3.04
N TYR A 103 7.72 0.01 3.37
CA TYR A 103 9.17 -0.05 3.47
C TYR A 103 9.63 0.44 4.84
N PRO A 104 9.76 -0.46 5.83
CA PRO A 104 10.15 -0.04 7.18
C PRO A 104 11.60 0.44 7.29
N PHE A 105 12.41 0.36 6.23
CA PHE A 105 13.86 0.58 6.29
C PHE A 105 14.35 1.59 5.26
N LEU A 106 14.11 2.89 5.43
CA LEU A 106 14.62 3.96 4.55
C LEU A 106 13.80 4.12 3.26
N PRO A 107 13.71 5.36 2.72
CA PRO A 107 13.11 5.56 1.42
C PRO A 107 13.99 4.91 0.35
N LEU A 108 13.55 3.79 -0.22
CA LEU A 108 14.05 3.40 -1.54
C LEU A 108 13.62 4.50 -2.51
N ASP A 109 14.53 4.99 -3.35
CA ASP A 109 14.11 5.83 -4.45
C ASP A 109 13.36 4.98 -5.47
N LEU A 110 12.05 4.93 -5.28
CA LEU A 110 11.09 4.36 -6.20
C LEU A 110 10.34 5.48 -6.91
N SER A 111 10.88 6.70 -6.98
CA SER A 111 10.25 7.83 -7.66
C SER A 111 10.15 7.62 -9.18
N GLY A 112 11.12 6.93 -9.78
CA GLY A 112 11.17 6.68 -11.23
C GLY A 112 11.33 5.20 -11.59
N SER A 113 10.79 4.77 -12.74
CA SER A 113 11.08 3.42 -13.26
C SER A 113 12.53 3.23 -13.66
N GLU A 114 13.29 4.31 -13.84
CA GLU A 114 14.70 4.23 -14.23
C GLU A 114 15.64 4.25 -13.02
N THR A 115 15.12 4.29 -11.79
CA THR A 115 15.98 4.29 -10.61
C THR A 115 16.69 2.95 -10.47
N PRO A 116 17.97 2.93 -10.05
CA PRO A 116 18.72 1.68 -9.91
C PRO A 116 18.03 0.67 -8.97
N SER A 117 17.45 1.14 -7.87
CA SER A 117 16.72 0.29 -6.92
C SER A 117 15.48 -0.35 -7.55
N TRP A 118 14.67 0.41 -8.27
CA TRP A 118 13.51 -0.15 -8.97
C TRP A 118 13.92 -1.20 -10.00
N GLN A 119 14.97 -0.92 -10.79
CA GLN A 119 15.46 -1.86 -11.80
C GLN A 119 15.94 -3.17 -11.17
N ARG A 120 16.71 -3.11 -10.07
CA ARG A 120 17.14 -4.31 -9.34
C ARG A 120 15.97 -5.08 -8.75
N ILE A 121 15.03 -4.42 -8.09
CA ILE A 121 13.82 -5.06 -7.51
C ILE A 121 13.02 -5.76 -8.61
N MET A 122 12.81 -5.10 -9.75
CA MET A 122 12.09 -5.68 -10.89
C MET A 122 12.83 -6.83 -11.56
N GLN A 123 14.17 -6.80 -11.59
CA GLN A 123 14.97 -7.94 -12.04
C GLN A 123 14.80 -9.13 -11.08
N GLY A 124 14.85 -8.89 -9.77
CA GLY A 124 14.57 -9.90 -8.76
C GLY A 124 13.17 -10.49 -8.90
N PHE A 125 12.15 -9.64 -8.98
CA PHE A 125 10.76 -10.06 -9.21
C PHE A 125 10.61 -10.96 -10.45
N LYS A 126 11.16 -10.54 -11.60
CA LYS A 126 11.10 -11.32 -12.84
C LYS A 126 11.81 -12.67 -12.71
N ALA A 127 12.96 -12.70 -12.04
CA ALA A 127 13.69 -13.93 -11.80
C ALA A 127 12.90 -14.91 -10.92
N ILE A 128 12.22 -14.43 -9.87
CA ILE A 128 11.34 -15.23 -9.02
C ILE A 128 10.15 -15.77 -9.84
N MET A 129 9.45 -14.89 -10.57
CA MET A 129 8.33 -15.26 -11.45
C MET A 129 8.69 -16.38 -12.42
N SER A 130 9.85 -16.26 -13.09
CA SER A 130 10.30 -17.22 -14.08
C SER A 130 10.84 -18.51 -13.46
N HIS A 131 11.61 -18.43 -12.37
CA HIS A 131 12.23 -19.61 -11.76
C HIS A 131 11.18 -20.55 -11.16
N PHE A 132 10.15 -19.99 -10.53
CA PHE A 132 9.08 -20.78 -9.91
C PHE A 132 7.87 -20.98 -10.80
N GLU A 133 7.91 -20.57 -12.08
CA GLU A 133 6.82 -20.73 -13.06
C GLU A 133 5.46 -20.29 -12.48
N LEU A 134 5.44 -19.14 -11.79
CA LEU A 134 4.33 -18.79 -10.90
C LEU A 134 3.01 -18.60 -11.66
N GLU A 135 3.04 -18.12 -12.90
CA GLU A 135 1.83 -17.94 -13.71
C GLU A 135 1.10 -19.26 -13.99
N ASP A 136 1.85 -20.36 -14.09
CA ASP A 136 1.33 -21.70 -14.37
C ASP A 136 1.02 -22.48 -13.08
N ARG A 137 1.88 -22.40 -12.07
CA ARG A 137 1.76 -23.19 -10.83
C ARG A 137 0.70 -22.66 -9.86
N CYS A 138 0.57 -21.34 -9.73
CA CYS A 138 -0.29 -20.76 -8.69
C CYS A 138 -1.77 -21.10 -8.85
N GLY A 139 -2.24 -21.39 -10.08
CA GLY A 139 -3.63 -21.78 -10.30
C GLY A 139 -3.99 -23.13 -9.66
N ALA A 140 -3.09 -24.11 -9.72
CA ALA A 140 -3.28 -25.41 -9.09
C ALA A 140 -3.17 -25.31 -7.56
N ILE A 141 -2.17 -24.57 -7.07
CA ILE A 141 -1.97 -24.33 -5.64
C ILE A 141 -3.19 -23.62 -5.05
N ALA A 142 -3.70 -22.57 -5.69
CA ALA A 142 -4.91 -21.85 -5.29
C ALA A 142 -6.10 -22.80 -5.12
N THR A 143 -6.31 -23.69 -6.09
CA THR A 143 -7.35 -24.70 -6.01
C THR A 143 -7.16 -25.58 -4.78
N THR A 144 -5.99 -26.17 -4.61
CA THR A 144 -5.67 -27.03 -3.46
C THR A 144 -5.90 -26.33 -2.12
N GLN A 145 -5.46 -25.08 -1.97
CA GLN A 145 -5.61 -24.34 -0.71
C GLN A 145 -7.08 -24.04 -0.40
N VAL A 146 -7.90 -23.70 -1.40
CA VAL A 146 -9.36 -23.56 -1.20
C VAL A 146 -9.98 -24.88 -0.74
N TYR A 147 -9.56 -26.02 -1.30
CA TYR A 147 -10.04 -27.34 -0.87
C TYR A 147 -9.61 -27.71 0.55
N LYS A 148 -8.56 -27.12 1.11
CA LYS A 148 -8.16 -27.30 2.52
C LYS A 148 -9.00 -26.49 3.52
N LEU A 149 -9.80 -25.52 3.09
CA LEU A 149 -10.66 -24.74 3.99
C LEU A 149 -11.78 -25.60 4.58
N THR A 150 -11.62 -26.14 5.79
CA THR A 150 -12.53 -27.14 6.37
C THR A 150 -13.80 -26.59 7.03
N ASN A 151 -13.91 -25.27 7.25
CA ASN A 151 -14.96 -24.67 8.10
C ASN A 151 -15.68 -23.47 7.47
N LEU A 152 -15.88 -23.47 6.15
CA LEU A 152 -16.68 -22.40 5.50
C LEU A 152 -18.19 -22.68 5.50
N GLU A 153 -18.62 -23.80 6.07
CA GLU A 153 -19.99 -24.32 5.92
C GLU A 153 -21.07 -23.57 6.73
N GLU A 154 -20.74 -22.63 7.63
CA GLU A 154 -21.76 -21.92 8.44
C GLU A 154 -21.51 -20.41 8.63
N GLU A 155 -21.44 -19.66 7.53
CA GLU A 155 -21.53 -18.18 7.52
C GLU A 155 -20.27 -17.44 7.98
N LEU A 156 -19.30 -17.30 7.09
CA LEU A 156 -18.54 -16.06 6.81
C LEU A 156 -17.23 -16.43 6.10
N VAL A 157 -17.11 -16.08 4.82
CA VAL A 157 -15.76 -15.76 4.31
C VAL A 157 -15.46 -14.33 4.73
N ILE A 158 -14.61 -14.20 5.74
CA ILE A 158 -14.09 -12.92 6.21
C ILE A 158 -12.91 -12.52 5.32
N ASP A 159 -12.74 -11.24 5.04
CA ASP A 159 -11.59 -10.67 4.32
C ASP A 159 -10.24 -11.21 4.83
N ASN A 160 -10.11 -11.42 6.14
CA ASN A 160 -8.93 -12.02 6.76
C ASN A 160 -8.66 -13.46 6.30
N ILE A 161 -9.69 -14.27 6.08
CA ILE A 161 -9.53 -15.64 5.55
C ILE A 161 -8.98 -15.58 4.13
N LEU A 162 -9.47 -14.66 3.30
CA LEU A 162 -8.95 -14.48 1.94
C LEU A 162 -7.49 -14.04 1.96
N ARG A 163 -7.11 -13.09 2.81
CA ARG A 163 -5.70 -12.67 2.96
C ARG A 163 -4.80 -13.83 3.36
N CYS A 164 -5.20 -14.60 4.39
CA CYS A 164 -4.48 -15.80 4.80
C CYS A 164 -4.37 -16.80 3.65
N LEU A 165 -5.47 -17.05 2.93
CA LEU A 165 -5.47 -17.93 1.75
C LEU A 165 -4.47 -17.46 0.68
N ILE A 166 -4.40 -16.16 0.37
CA ILE A 166 -3.43 -15.64 -0.61
C ILE A 166 -1.99 -15.84 -0.13
N VAL A 167 -1.71 -15.58 1.15
CA VAL A 167 -0.39 -15.84 1.74
C VAL A 167 -0.05 -17.33 1.66
N ASP A 168 -1.00 -18.23 1.90
CA ASP A 168 -0.80 -19.68 1.80
C ASP A 168 -0.44 -20.12 0.39
N ILE A 169 -1.13 -19.54 -0.60
CA ILE A 169 -0.86 -19.81 -2.01
C ILE A 169 0.54 -19.36 -2.36
N MET A 170 0.93 -18.15 -1.97
CA MET A 170 2.25 -17.58 -2.26
C MET A 170 3.37 -18.29 -1.49
N TRP A 171 3.10 -18.69 -0.25
CA TRP A 171 3.98 -19.49 0.58
C TRP A 171 4.30 -20.83 -0.08
N CYS A 172 3.27 -21.58 -0.47
CA CYS A 172 3.47 -22.85 -1.18
C CYS A 172 4.14 -22.65 -2.54
N ALA A 173 3.79 -21.60 -3.28
CA ALA A 173 4.34 -21.39 -4.62
C ALA A 173 5.83 -21.05 -4.61
N ILE A 174 6.28 -20.24 -3.64
CA ILE A 174 7.64 -19.74 -3.56
C ILE A 174 8.54 -20.65 -2.72
N LEU A 175 8.05 -21.11 -1.58
CA LEU A 175 8.89 -21.85 -0.64
C LEU A 175 8.81 -23.36 -0.83
N ASP A 176 7.71 -23.86 -1.40
CA ASP A 176 7.44 -25.30 -1.56
C ASP A 176 7.58 -26.08 -0.23
N VAL A 177 7.29 -25.42 0.88
CA VAL A 177 7.35 -26.01 2.22
C VAL A 177 5.94 -26.19 2.77
N GLU A 178 5.58 -27.43 3.12
CA GLU A 178 4.41 -27.70 3.96
C GLU A 178 4.69 -27.20 5.38
N THR A 179 3.86 -26.27 5.86
CA THR A 179 3.92 -25.80 7.24
C THR A 179 3.56 -26.93 8.19
N LYS A 180 4.46 -27.26 9.12
CA LYS A 180 4.18 -28.19 10.23
C LYS A 180 3.79 -27.38 11.47
N ASP A 181 2.90 -27.93 12.30
CA ASP A 181 2.21 -27.18 13.37
C ASP A 181 3.12 -26.59 14.48
N ASP A 182 4.34 -27.10 14.68
CA ASP A 182 5.29 -26.59 15.69
C ASP A 182 6.58 -26.02 15.06
N SER A 183 6.50 -25.60 13.81
CA SER A 183 7.68 -25.29 13.00
C SER A 183 8.00 -23.80 12.95
N TRP A 184 9.28 -23.49 12.74
CA TRP A 184 9.78 -22.13 12.55
C TRP A 184 9.12 -21.46 11.32
N GLU A 185 8.66 -22.23 10.35
CA GLU A 185 7.84 -21.79 9.22
C GLU A 185 6.49 -21.23 9.67
N LEU A 186 5.80 -21.88 10.62
CA LEU A 186 4.51 -21.40 11.13
C LEU A 186 4.65 -20.03 11.79
N ASN A 187 5.68 -19.87 12.62
CA ASN A 187 5.99 -18.58 13.26
C ASN A 187 6.25 -17.49 12.21
N THR A 188 7.00 -17.81 11.16
CA THR A 188 7.32 -16.86 10.08
C THR A 188 6.06 -16.46 9.30
N LYS A 189 5.19 -17.42 9.00
CA LYS A 189 3.91 -17.17 8.34
C LYS A 189 2.99 -16.29 9.19
N GLN A 190 2.96 -16.51 10.50
CA GLN A 190 2.23 -15.63 11.43
C GLN A 190 2.78 -14.19 11.44
N LEU A 191 4.10 -14.01 11.30
CA LEU A 191 4.69 -12.67 11.15
C LEU A 191 4.21 -11.98 9.88
N LEU A 192 4.06 -12.72 8.77
CA LEU A 192 3.50 -12.16 7.53
C LEU A 192 2.04 -11.71 7.73
N TYR A 193 1.22 -12.52 8.39
CA TYR A 193 -0.16 -12.13 8.72
C TYR A 193 -0.23 -10.86 9.56
N ASN A 194 0.59 -10.78 10.61
CA ASN A 194 0.63 -9.60 11.48
C ASN A 194 1.08 -8.35 10.71
N LEU A 195 2.06 -8.49 9.83
CA LEU A 195 2.54 -7.39 8.98
C LEU A 195 1.46 -6.93 7.99
N ILE A 196 0.76 -7.86 7.34
CA ILE A 196 -0.34 -7.57 6.40
C ILE A 196 -1.49 -6.86 7.11
N GLU A 197 -1.87 -7.35 8.28
CA GLU A 197 -2.96 -6.76 9.06
C GLU A 197 -2.62 -5.36 9.53
N ASP A 198 -1.43 -5.16 10.08
CA ASP A 198 -0.96 -3.84 10.50
C ASP A 198 -0.88 -2.85 9.33
N ILE A 199 -0.44 -3.31 8.14
CA ILE A 199 -0.46 -2.50 6.92
C ILE A 199 -1.91 -2.18 6.50
N SER A 200 -2.81 -3.17 6.53
CA SER A 200 -4.22 -2.96 6.25
C SER A 200 -4.84 -1.91 7.17
N LEU A 201 -4.61 -2.02 8.48
CA LEU A 201 -5.11 -1.08 9.49
C LEU A 201 -4.59 0.34 9.27
N CYS A 202 -3.32 0.48 8.88
CA CYS A 202 -2.77 1.76 8.49
C CYS A 202 -3.51 2.38 7.29
N PHE A 203 -3.91 1.57 6.31
CA PHE A 203 -4.68 2.04 5.15
C PHE A 203 -6.14 2.35 5.50
N THR A 204 -6.82 1.48 6.24
CA THR A 204 -8.25 1.61 6.56
C THR A 204 -8.52 2.69 7.58
N GLU A 205 -7.73 2.72 8.65
CA GLU A 205 -7.97 3.56 9.82
C GLU A 205 -7.09 4.81 9.84
N ASN A 206 -6.18 4.95 8.86
CA ASN A 206 -5.21 6.05 8.77
C ASN A 206 -4.33 6.14 10.04
N LEU A 207 -4.05 4.99 10.67
CA LEU A 207 -3.19 4.89 11.84
C LEU A 207 -1.73 5.14 11.46
N ASP A 208 -0.96 5.62 12.44
CA ASP A 208 0.50 5.60 12.33
C ASP A 208 0.99 4.18 12.63
N PRO A 209 1.89 3.63 11.80
CA PRO A 209 2.38 2.28 11.99
C PRO A 209 3.28 2.21 13.22
N ASP A 210 3.27 1.07 13.91
CA ASP A 210 4.31 0.76 14.88
C ASP A 210 5.60 0.39 14.15
N TRP A 211 6.39 1.41 13.83
CA TRP A 211 7.64 1.28 13.10
C TRP A 211 8.65 0.35 13.78
N LYS A 212 8.66 0.33 15.11
CA LYS A 212 9.56 -0.54 15.85
C LYS A 212 9.14 -1.99 15.66
N GLN A 213 7.86 -2.27 15.80
CA GLN A 213 7.32 -3.62 15.64
C GLN A 213 7.51 -4.14 14.20
N ARG A 214 7.26 -3.30 13.18
CA ARG A 214 7.54 -3.65 11.78
C ARG A 214 9.01 -3.93 11.51
N LEU A 215 9.91 -3.14 12.11
CA LEU A 215 11.35 -3.37 12.02
C LEU A 215 11.72 -4.75 12.54
N GLU A 216 11.20 -5.13 13.70
CA GLU A 216 11.45 -6.46 14.27
C GLU A 216 10.88 -7.58 13.40
N TRP A 217 9.66 -7.44 12.87
CA TRP A 217 9.08 -8.42 11.96
C TRP A 217 9.93 -8.64 10.71
N CYS A 218 10.41 -7.57 10.08
CA CYS A 218 11.24 -7.72 8.89
C CYS A 218 12.65 -8.22 9.18
N LYS A 219 13.23 -7.93 10.36
CA LYS A 219 14.47 -8.58 10.82
C LYS A 219 14.29 -10.09 10.90
N HIS A 220 13.19 -10.55 11.49
CA HIS A 220 12.88 -11.97 11.55
C HIS A 220 12.66 -12.57 10.15
N LEU A 221 11.95 -11.88 9.26
CA LEU A 221 11.78 -12.32 7.87
C LEU A 221 13.12 -12.39 7.12
N ALA A 222 13.98 -11.37 7.25
CA ALA A 222 15.31 -11.37 6.64
C ALA A 222 16.15 -12.56 7.12
N HIS A 223 16.17 -12.80 8.43
CA HIS A 223 16.86 -13.93 9.02
C HIS A 223 16.28 -15.26 8.53
N PHE A 224 14.95 -15.40 8.44
CA PHE A 224 14.29 -16.57 7.88
C PHE A 224 14.75 -16.85 6.44
N PHE A 225 14.69 -15.86 5.55
CA PHE A 225 15.06 -16.06 4.15
C PHE A 225 16.57 -16.33 3.99
N GLU A 226 17.42 -15.75 4.83
CA GLU A 226 18.87 -15.90 4.73
C GLU A 226 19.39 -17.20 5.36
N GLU A 227 18.88 -17.58 6.54
CA GLU A 227 19.36 -18.75 7.27
C GLU A 227 18.53 -20.01 7.05
N GLY A 228 17.24 -19.85 6.73
CA GLY A 228 16.34 -20.95 6.39
C GLY A 228 16.71 -21.67 5.09
N GLY A 229 17.55 -21.04 4.26
CA GLY A 229 18.10 -21.59 3.01
C GLY A 229 18.75 -22.96 3.14
N LYS A 230 19.36 -23.25 4.30
CA LYS A 230 20.23 -24.43 4.46
C LYS A 230 19.57 -25.77 4.16
N ASN A 231 18.23 -25.85 4.14
CA ASN A 231 17.48 -27.07 3.86
C ASN A 231 16.43 -26.95 2.73
N SER A 232 16.37 -25.83 2.00
CA SER A 232 15.40 -25.63 0.91
C SER A 232 16.06 -25.02 -0.32
N SER A 233 16.01 -25.74 -1.45
CA SER A 233 16.53 -25.28 -2.74
C SER A 233 15.90 -23.95 -3.19
N ASN A 234 14.64 -23.72 -2.82
CA ASN A 234 13.93 -22.49 -3.18
C ASN A 234 14.45 -21.30 -2.37
N LEU A 235 14.68 -21.50 -1.08
CA LEU A 235 15.29 -20.47 -0.23
C LEU A 235 16.74 -20.20 -0.65
N ASP A 236 17.51 -21.23 -1.00
CA ASP A 236 18.85 -21.06 -1.56
C ASP A 236 18.83 -20.20 -2.83
N PHE A 237 17.87 -20.44 -3.75
CA PHE A 237 17.68 -19.60 -4.92
C PHE A 237 17.39 -18.13 -4.54
N LEU A 238 16.51 -17.89 -3.57
CA LEU A 238 16.21 -16.53 -3.11
C LEU A 238 17.45 -15.83 -2.53
N VAL A 239 18.31 -16.55 -1.80
CA VAL A 239 19.59 -16.00 -1.30
C VAL A 239 20.55 -15.71 -2.46
N GLN A 240 20.69 -16.61 -3.43
CA GLN A 240 21.52 -16.39 -4.61
C GLN A 240 21.02 -15.22 -5.46
N LEU A 241 19.71 -14.99 -5.50
CA LEU A 241 19.10 -13.87 -6.20
C LEU A 241 19.55 -12.53 -5.60
N ARG A 242 19.66 -12.42 -4.27
CA ARG A 242 20.22 -11.23 -3.60
C ARG A 242 21.62 -10.90 -4.10
N ILE A 243 22.47 -11.93 -4.12
CA ILE A 243 23.88 -11.81 -4.54
C ILE A 243 23.96 -11.46 -6.02
N THR A 244 23.23 -12.19 -6.87
CA THR A 244 23.24 -12.05 -8.33
C THR A 244 22.88 -10.65 -8.78
N TYR A 245 21.84 -10.05 -8.19
CA TYR A 245 21.38 -8.72 -8.57
C TYR A 245 21.92 -7.60 -7.67
N SER A 246 22.84 -7.92 -6.75
CA SER A 246 23.40 -6.97 -5.78
C SER A 246 22.32 -6.18 -5.04
N LEU A 247 21.26 -6.88 -4.62
CA LEU A 247 20.14 -6.29 -3.90
C LEU A 247 20.58 -5.94 -2.47
N SER A 248 20.25 -4.74 -2.01
CA SER A 248 20.32 -4.45 -0.57
C SER A 248 19.35 -5.35 0.19
N MET A 249 19.51 -5.49 1.52
CA MET A 249 18.58 -6.27 2.33
C MET A 249 17.13 -5.80 2.15
N GLN A 250 16.94 -4.49 2.07
CA GLN A 250 15.62 -3.90 1.88
C GLN A 250 15.06 -4.17 0.47
N GLU A 251 15.86 -4.02 -0.57
CA GLU A 251 15.43 -4.31 -1.95
C GLU A 251 15.08 -5.78 -2.11
N TRP A 252 15.83 -6.65 -1.46
CA TRP A 252 15.60 -8.08 -1.48
C TRP A 252 14.30 -8.47 -0.75
N LEU A 253 14.10 -7.97 0.47
CA LEU A 253 12.83 -8.14 1.18
C LEU A 253 11.65 -7.56 0.40
N THR A 254 11.84 -6.43 -0.28
CA THR A 254 10.82 -5.85 -1.15
C THR A 254 10.45 -6.81 -2.27
N ALA A 255 11.46 -7.28 -3.01
CA ALA A 255 11.27 -8.16 -4.16
C ALA A 255 10.60 -9.48 -3.78
N ILE A 256 10.67 -9.91 -2.51
CA ILE A 256 10.08 -11.15 -2.01
C ILE A 256 8.81 -10.87 -1.20
N VAL A 257 8.96 -10.31 0.00
CA VAL A 257 7.88 -10.13 0.99
C VAL A 257 6.79 -9.22 0.44
N MET A 258 7.17 -8.08 -0.13
CA MET A 258 6.18 -7.11 -0.58
C MET A 258 5.49 -7.52 -1.87
N GLU A 259 6.25 -7.93 -2.87
CA GLU A 259 5.70 -8.26 -4.19
C GLU A 259 4.92 -9.58 -4.21
N PHE A 260 5.25 -10.54 -3.32
CA PHE A 260 4.62 -11.86 -3.35
C PHE A 260 3.76 -12.20 -2.14
N PHE A 261 3.94 -11.58 -0.98
CA PHE A 261 3.11 -11.92 0.19
C PHE A 261 2.16 -10.78 0.53
N VAL A 262 2.69 -9.59 0.78
CA VAL A 262 1.88 -8.49 1.32
C VAL A 262 0.97 -7.88 0.26
N THR A 263 1.51 -7.45 -0.88
CA THR A 263 0.72 -6.77 -1.92
C THR A 263 -0.33 -7.72 -2.52
N PRO A 264 -0.01 -8.97 -2.90
CA PRO A 264 -1.03 -9.89 -3.37
C PRO A 264 -2.11 -10.14 -2.32
N ALA A 265 -1.75 -10.34 -1.05
CA ALA A 265 -2.75 -10.60 -0.01
C ALA A 265 -3.71 -9.43 0.17
N LEU A 266 -3.24 -8.18 0.12
CA LEU A 266 -4.09 -6.99 0.24
C LEU A 266 -4.94 -6.78 -1.01
N GLU A 267 -4.33 -6.83 -2.20
CA GLU A 267 -4.98 -6.40 -3.44
C GLU A 267 -5.87 -7.48 -4.05
N ILE A 268 -5.42 -8.74 -4.04
CA ILE A 268 -6.20 -9.85 -4.59
C ILE A 268 -7.42 -10.15 -3.71
N SER A 269 -7.25 -10.13 -2.38
CA SER A 269 -8.39 -10.32 -1.47
C SER A 269 -9.45 -9.24 -1.67
N GLU A 270 -9.06 -7.98 -1.82
CA GLU A 270 -9.98 -6.87 -2.08
C GLU A 270 -10.75 -7.04 -3.40
N VAL A 271 -10.08 -7.45 -4.47
CA VAL A 271 -10.76 -7.75 -5.75
C VAL A 271 -11.77 -8.89 -5.59
N ILE A 272 -11.39 -9.97 -4.91
CA ILE A 272 -12.27 -11.12 -4.66
C ILE A 272 -13.48 -10.70 -3.80
N THR A 273 -13.25 -9.96 -2.72
CA THR A 273 -14.29 -9.40 -1.85
C THR A 273 -15.27 -8.53 -2.64
N ASN A 274 -14.78 -7.70 -3.56
CA ASN A 274 -15.64 -6.87 -4.42
C ASN A 274 -16.38 -7.68 -5.49
N ILE A 275 -15.81 -8.79 -5.99
CA ILE A 275 -16.54 -9.74 -6.85
C ILE A 275 -17.75 -10.30 -6.08
N PHE A 276 -17.54 -10.75 -4.84
CA PHE A 276 -18.64 -11.28 -4.03
C PHE A 276 -19.68 -10.22 -3.68
N LYS A 277 -19.27 -8.96 -3.51
CA LYS A 277 -20.22 -7.86 -3.35
C LYS A 277 -21.11 -7.67 -4.58
N GLU A 278 -20.52 -7.60 -5.78
CA GLU A 278 -21.32 -7.45 -7.01
C GLU A 278 -22.16 -8.69 -7.30
N TYR A 279 -21.79 -9.87 -6.77
CA TYR A 279 -22.63 -11.07 -6.86
C TYR A 279 -24.00 -10.88 -6.21
N GLU A 280 -24.04 -10.22 -5.05
CA GLU A 280 -25.28 -10.01 -4.30
C GLU A 280 -26.30 -9.20 -5.12
N ASP A 281 -25.79 -8.25 -5.91
CA ASP A 281 -26.59 -7.39 -6.77
C ASP A 281 -26.83 -8.00 -8.18
N HIS A 282 -25.90 -8.85 -8.66
CA HIS A 282 -25.86 -9.37 -10.03
C HIS A 282 -25.48 -10.87 -10.11
N PRO A 283 -26.28 -11.79 -9.54
CA PRO A 283 -25.92 -13.20 -9.46
C PRO A 283 -25.73 -13.87 -10.82
N GLU A 284 -26.49 -13.46 -11.83
CA GLU A 284 -26.45 -13.99 -13.19
C GLU A 284 -25.10 -13.76 -13.88
N ILE A 285 -24.43 -12.64 -13.58
CA ILE A 285 -23.12 -12.30 -14.16
C ILE A 285 -22.08 -13.32 -13.68
N LEU A 286 -22.06 -13.64 -12.39
CA LEU A 286 -21.04 -14.54 -11.88
C LEU A 286 -21.33 -16.02 -12.14
N GLU A 287 -22.60 -16.42 -12.20
CA GLU A 287 -22.97 -17.77 -12.67
C GLU A 287 -22.48 -18.04 -14.10
N ARG A 288 -22.50 -17.01 -14.95
CA ARG A 288 -21.88 -17.08 -16.28
C ARG A 288 -20.36 -17.10 -16.18
N ALA A 289 -19.77 -16.25 -15.34
CA ALA A 289 -18.32 -16.12 -15.19
C ALA A 289 -17.65 -17.45 -14.84
N VAL A 290 -18.21 -18.24 -13.92
CA VAL A 290 -17.62 -19.54 -13.55
C VAL A 290 -17.63 -20.56 -14.70
N LYS A 291 -18.55 -20.42 -15.66
CA LYS A 291 -18.68 -21.28 -16.85
C LYS A 291 -17.84 -20.78 -18.04
N ASP A 292 -17.59 -19.47 -18.12
CA ASP A 292 -16.86 -18.82 -19.20
C ASP A 292 -15.61 -18.11 -18.68
N LYS A 293 -14.44 -18.73 -18.92
CA LYS A 293 -13.13 -18.20 -18.51
C LYS A 293 -12.88 -16.78 -19.04
N LYS A 294 -13.27 -16.49 -20.30
CA LYS A 294 -13.06 -15.17 -20.89
C LYS A 294 -13.94 -14.14 -20.18
N TYR A 295 -15.18 -14.50 -19.88
CA TYR A 295 -16.10 -13.63 -19.14
C TYR A 295 -15.65 -13.40 -17.69
N LEU A 296 -15.12 -14.42 -17.00
CA LEU A 296 -14.56 -14.23 -15.65
C LEU A 296 -13.39 -13.25 -15.62
N ARG A 297 -12.50 -13.29 -16.62
CA ARG A 297 -11.44 -12.27 -16.75
C ARG A 297 -12.03 -10.88 -16.91
N ALA A 298 -13.07 -10.76 -17.73
CA ALA A 298 -13.76 -9.51 -17.95
C ALA A 298 -14.40 -8.96 -16.66
N VAL A 299 -15.00 -9.83 -15.85
CA VAL A 299 -15.51 -9.50 -14.51
C VAL A 299 -14.38 -8.99 -13.61
N ILE A 300 -13.26 -9.71 -13.52
CA ILE A 300 -12.10 -9.30 -12.68
C ILE A 300 -11.59 -7.92 -13.09
N LEU A 301 -11.47 -7.66 -14.40
CA LEU A 301 -11.03 -6.37 -14.92
C LEU A 301 -12.04 -5.25 -14.65
N ALA A 302 -13.34 -5.52 -14.81
CA ALA A 302 -14.40 -4.56 -14.51
C ALA A 302 -14.42 -4.21 -13.01
N ILE A 303 -14.21 -5.18 -12.12
CA ILE A 303 -14.06 -4.96 -10.67
C ILE A 303 -12.84 -4.09 -10.37
N ALA A 304 -11.67 -4.44 -10.92
CA ALA A 304 -10.46 -3.65 -10.71
C ALA A 304 -10.59 -2.22 -11.27
N CYS A 305 -11.46 -1.99 -12.25
CA CYS A 305 -11.76 -0.67 -12.81
C CYS A 305 -12.75 0.12 -11.95
N LYS A 306 -13.83 -0.52 -11.46
CA LYS A 306 -14.85 0.09 -10.60
C LYS A 306 -14.34 0.37 -9.19
N TYR A 307 -13.52 -0.55 -8.67
CA TYR A 307 -12.90 -0.52 -7.34
C TYR A 307 -11.39 -0.58 -7.48
N PRO A 308 -10.74 0.49 -7.97
CA PRO A 308 -9.30 0.51 -8.11
C PRO A 308 -8.67 0.45 -6.72
N VAL A 309 -8.02 -0.67 -6.42
CA VAL A 309 -7.39 -0.88 -5.12
C VAL A 309 -6.26 0.15 -4.89
N LEU A 310 -5.53 0.50 -5.96
CA LEU A 310 -4.55 1.59 -5.98
C LEU A 310 -5.20 2.90 -6.43
N GLU A 311 -5.97 3.54 -5.54
CA GLU A 311 -6.69 4.79 -5.86
C GLU A 311 -5.77 5.98 -6.22
N ASN A 312 -4.51 5.98 -5.78
CA ASN A 312 -3.59 7.11 -5.99
C ASN A 312 -2.16 6.66 -6.33
N MET A 313 -1.77 6.76 -7.61
CA MET A 313 -0.36 6.75 -8.02
C MET A 313 0.13 8.17 -8.27
N PHE A 314 0.88 8.73 -7.33
CA PHE A 314 1.49 10.05 -7.50
C PHE A 314 2.74 9.96 -8.38
N ARG A 315 2.87 10.85 -9.37
CA ARG A 315 4.12 11.09 -10.09
C ARG A 315 4.63 12.48 -9.78
N VAL A 316 5.92 12.61 -9.49
CA VAL A 316 6.60 13.90 -9.46
C VAL A 316 7.10 14.17 -10.88
N ALA A 317 6.58 15.20 -11.54
CA ALA A 317 7.07 15.63 -12.85
C ALA A 317 7.85 16.95 -12.69
N ASP A 318 9.14 16.94 -13.04
CA ASP A 318 9.99 18.15 -13.16
C ASP A 318 9.99 19.10 -11.94
N GLY A 319 10.04 18.54 -10.73
CA GLY A 319 10.04 19.33 -9.48
C GLY A 319 8.74 20.12 -9.24
N LYS A 320 7.67 19.79 -9.96
CA LYS A 320 6.30 20.18 -9.65
C LYS A 320 5.55 18.92 -9.27
N ASP A 321 5.00 18.90 -8.07
CA ASP A 321 3.91 17.99 -7.73
C ASP A 321 2.75 18.35 -8.65
N VAL A 322 2.71 17.73 -9.82
CA VAL A 322 1.45 17.59 -10.55
C VAL A 322 0.86 16.35 -9.93
N PRO A 323 -0.13 16.44 -9.03
CA PRO A 323 -0.90 15.26 -8.71
C PRO A 323 -1.46 14.79 -10.05
N TYR A 324 -0.84 13.75 -10.62
CA TYR A 324 -1.52 12.87 -11.55
C TYR A 324 -2.51 12.14 -10.66
N HIS A 325 -3.58 12.84 -10.29
CA HIS A 325 -4.86 12.19 -10.22
C HIS A 325 -4.92 11.48 -11.56
N ILE A 326 -4.90 10.14 -11.55
CA ILE A 326 -5.62 9.45 -12.60
C ILE A 326 -6.96 10.17 -12.58
N ASN A 327 -7.21 11.02 -13.57
CA ASN A 327 -8.44 11.80 -13.59
C ASN A 327 -9.54 10.77 -13.74
N VAL A 328 -10.04 10.29 -12.60
CA VAL A 328 -11.40 9.83 -12.41
C VAL A 328 -12.35 11.00 -12.71
N GLU A 329 -11.84 12.22 -12.96
CA GLU A 329 -12.57 13.28 -13.68
C GLU A 329 -12.75 13.04 -15.19
N VAL A 330 -11.94 12.19 -15.85
CA VAL A 330 -12.10 11.89 -17.30
C VAL A 330 -13.12 10.78 -17.55
N ALA A 331 -13.27 9.85 -16.61
CA ALA A 331 -14.44 8.98 -16.57
C ALA A 331 -15.46 9.68 -15.67
N ASP A 332 -16.44 10.37 -16.27
CA ASP A 332 -17.63 10.81 -15.53
C ASP A 332 -18.02 9.67 -14.58
N GLN A 333 -18.02 9.88 -13.25
CA GLN A 333 -18.15 8.78 -12.28
C GLN A 333 -19.45 7.96 -12.48
N THR A 334 -20.39 8.51 -13.24
CA THR A 334 -21.61 7.86 -13.74
C THR A 334 -21.37 6.73 -14.76
N ASP A 335 -20.20 6.69 -15.41
CA ASP A 335 -19.80 5.68 -16.42
C ASP A 335 -19.00 4.52 -15.83
N LEU A 336 -18.62 4.54 -14.55
CA LEU A 336 -17.96 3.39 -13.87
C LEU A 336 -19.00 2.36 -13.39
N GLN A 337 -20.02 2.10 -14.21
CA GLN A 337 -20.96 1.01 -13.95
C GLN A 337 -20.21 -0.32 -14.07
N PHE A 338 -20.58 -1.28 -13.22
CA PHE A 338 -20.06 -2.63 -13.33
C PHE A 338 -20.62 -3.28 -14.60
N ASN A 339 -19.83 -3.28 -15.68
CA ASN A 339 -20.21 -3.88 -16.95
C ASN A 339 -19.06 -4.73 -17.52
N PRO A 340 -19.02 -6.04 -17.21
CA PRO A 340 -18.01 -6.95 -17.75
C PRO A 340 -18.01 -7.06 -19.28
N GLU A 341 -19.12 -6.75 -19.96
CA GLU A 341 -19.18 -6.87 -21.44
C GLU A 341 -18.21 -5.92 -22.14
N ASP A 342 -17.91 -4.76 -21.54
CA ASP A 342 -16.95 -3.78 -22.08
C ASP A 342 -15.54 -4.38 -22.19
N PHE A 343 -15.24 -5.38 -21.37
CA PHE A 343 -13.96 -6.10 -21.32
C PHE A 343 -13.97 -7.41 -22.10
N CYS A 344 -15.11 -7.79 -22.70
CA CYS A 344 -15.24 -9.01 -23.51
C CYS A 344 -14.92 -8.79 -24.99
N SER A 345 -14.94 -7.54 -25.46
CA SER A 345 -14.66 -7.20 -26.86
C SER A 345 -13.18 -7.42 -27.23
N ASN A 346 -12.89 -7.57 -28.53
CA ASN A 346 -11.51 -7.66 -29.02
C ASN A 346 -10.81 -6.28 -29.09
N SER A 347 -11.53 -5.21 -28.75
CA SER A 347 -10.99 -3.87 -28.65
C SER A 347 -10.42 -3.64 -27.25
N PRO A 348 -9.35 -2.85 -27.08
CA PRO A 348 -8.88 -2.51 -25.75
C PRO A 348 -10.04 -1.87 -24.97
N PRO A 349 -10.40 -2.40 -23.80
CA PRO A 349 -11.48 -1.84 -23.01
C PRO A 349 -11.15 -0.37 -22.68
N PRO A 350 -12.17 0.51 -22.64
CA PRO A 350 -11.96 1.83 -22.09
C PRO A 350 -11.39 1.67 -20.67
N TYR A 351 -10.36 2.46 -20.34
CA TYR A 351 -9.79 2.49 -19.00
C TYR A 351 -9.15 1.17 -18.48
N GLN A 352 -8.78 0.22 -19.35
CA GLN A 352 -8.10 -1.04 -18.98
C GLN A 352 -6.84 -0.88 -18.10
N TRP A 353 -6.30 0.34 -18.03
CA TRP A 353 -5.11 0.70 -17.28
C TRP A 353 -5.41 1.24 -15.88
N ILE A 354 -6.67 1.54 -15.52
CA ILE A 354 -7.00 2.12 -14.21
C ILE A 354 -6.69 1.13 -13.09
N GLY A 355 -7.18 -0.11 -13.18
CA GLY A 355 -7.04 -1.09 -12.10
C GLY A 355 -5.63 -1.65 -11.90
N PHE A 356 -4.78 -1.65 -12.93
CA PHE A 356 -3.43 -2.23 -12.88
C PHE A 356 -2.32 -1.22 -13.19
N GLY A 357 -2.66 0.06 -13.30
CA GLY A 357 -1.74 1.12 -13.69
C GLY A 357 -1.35 1.11 -15.17
N SER A 358 -0.49 2.06 -15.53
CA SER A 358 -0.03 2.26 -16.91
C SER A 358 1.47 2.60 -16.99
N GLY A 359 2.04 2.38 -18.18
CA GLY A 359 3.43 2.73 -18.48
C GLY A 359 4.45 1.82 -17.78
N PRO A 360 5.67 2.31 -17.51
CA PRO A 360 6.74 1.50 -16.94
C PRO A 360 6.40 0.83 -15.60
N ARG A 361 5.52 1.47 -14.81
CA ARG A 361 5.03 1.03 -13.50
C ARG A 361 3.71 0.24 -13.55
N VAL A 362 3.25 -0.17 -14.74
CA VAL A 362 2.12 -1.11 -14.83
C VAL A 362 2.41 -2.36 -13.99
N CYS A 363 1.41 -2.83 -13.25
CA CYS A 363 1.48 -3.99 -12.38
C CYS A 363 2.06 -5.18 -13.13
N LYS A 364 3.26 -5.62 -12.71
CA LYS A 364 3.97 -6.75 -13.34
C LYS A 364 3.35 -8.09 -12.95
N GLY A 365 2.70 -8.16 -11.79
CA GLY A 365 1.97 -9.33 -11.31
C GLY A 365 0.53 -9.46 -11.84
N ARG A 366 0.09 -8.63 -12.79
CA ARG A 366 -1.31 -8.63 -13.26
C ARG A 366 -1.78 -10.01 -13.74
N VAL A 367 -1.00 -10.68 -14.59
CA VAL A 367 -1.38 -11.98 -15.16
C VAL A 367 -1.49 -13.03 -14.06
N LEU A 368 -0.49 -13.06 -13.16
CA LEU A 368 -0.50 -13.91 -11.98
C LEU A 368 -1.74 -13.67 -11.09
N ALA A 369 -2.04 -12.42 -10.76
CA ALA A 369 -3.18 -12.05 -9.92
C ALA A 369 -4.50 -12.53 -10.53
N ILE A 370 -4.73 -12.29 -11.82
CA ILE A 370 -5.93 -12.75 -12.52
C ILE A 370 -6.03 -14.28 -12.47
N ASN A 371 -4.93 -15.01 -12.72
CA ASN A 371 -4.94 -16.47 -12.67
C ASN A 371 -5.25 -17.00 -11.26
N ILE A 372 -4.71 -16.38 -10.21
CA ILE A 372 -5.00 -16.73 -8.82
C ILE A 372 -6.49 -16.48 -8.52
N ILE A 373 -7.02 -15.30 -8.86
CA ILE A 373 -8.42 -14.96 -8.64
C ILE A 373 -9.33 -15.96 -9.36
N GLU A 374 -9.07 -16.24 -10.63
CA GLU A 374 -9.84 -17.21 -11.42
C GLU A 374 -9.89 -18.58 -10.73
N SER A 375 -8.75 -19.07 -10.28
CA SER A 375 -8.66 -20.37 -9.61
C SER A 375 -9.38 -20.38 -8.27
N ILE A 376 -9.23 -19.33 -7.45
CA ILE A 376 -9.92 -19.23 -6.17
C ILE A 376 -11.43 -19.19 -6.38
N ILE A 377 -11.91 -18.34 -7.28
CA ILE A 377 -13.34 -18.19 -7.57
C ILE A 377 -13.95 -19.52 -8.05
N LYS A 378 -13.31 -20.21 -8.99
CA LYS A 378 -13.79 -21.50 -9.47
C LYS A 378 -13.76 -22.58 -8.39
N ALA A 379 -12.69 -22.61 -7.59
CA ALA A 379 -12.56 -23.60 -6.53
C ALA A 379 -13.59 -23.38 -5.41
N ILE A 380 -13.84 -22.12 -5.02
CA ILE A 380 -14.89 -21.76 -4.05
C ILE A 380 -16.25 -22.20 -4.61
N TYR A 381 -16.59 -21.76 -5.83
CA TYR A 381 -17.87 -22.11 -6.45
C TYR A 381 -18.10 -23.63 -6.54
N THR A 382 -17.06 -24.38 -6.94
CA THR A 382 -17.14 -25.84 -7.07
C THR A 382 -17.26 -26.51 -5.71
N LYS A 383 -16.47 -26.07 -4.72
CA LYS A 383 -16.41 -26.69 -3.40
C LYS A 383 -17.71 -26.48 -2.60
N PHE A 384 -18.30 -25.30 -2.67
CA PHE A 384 -19.50 -24.95 -1.92
C PHE A 384 -20.79 -25.13 -2.72
N GLU A 385 -20.71 -25.80 -3.88
CA GLU A 385 -21.84 -26.03 -4.79
C GLU A 385 -22.61 -24.74 -5.14
N GLY A 386 -21.88 -23.62 -5.24
CA GLY A 386 -22.45 -22.29 -5.39
C GLY A 386 -21.62 -21.24 -4.66
N TRP A 387 -22.21 -20.05 -4.51
CA TRP A 387 -21.57 -18.91 -3.86
C TRP A 387 -21.88 -18.91 -2.36
N PRO A 388 -20.86 -18.94 -1.48
CA PRO A 388 -21.08 -18.83 -0.05
C PRO A 388 -21.56 -17.42 0.30
N LYS A 389 -22.34 -17.29 1.38
CA LYS A 389 -22.61 -15.97 1.98
C LYS A 389 -21.30 -15.39 2.54
N MET A 390 -21.06 -14.11 2.28
CA MET A 390 -19.88 -13.41 2.80
C MET A 390 -20.31 -12.22 3.63
N GLU A 391 -19.64 -12.02 4.77
CA GLU A 391 -19.70 -10.72 5.43
C GLU A 391 -18.43 -9.96 5.10
N ILE A 392 -18.62 -8.91 4.33
CA ILE A 392 -17.55 -7.99 3.96
C ILE A 392 -17.25 -7.13 5.20
N SER A 393 -16.39 -7.66 6.08
CA SER A 393 -15.95 -6.98 7.30
C SER A 393 -14.93 -5.88 7.02
N SER A 394 -14.36 -5.82 5.81
CA SER A 394 -13.25 -4.92 5.53
C SER A 394 -13.71 -3.46 5.61
N GLY A 395 -13.16 -2.75 6.62
CA GLY A 395 -13.35 -1.32 6.84
C GLY A 395 -12.87 -0.44 5.68
N ARG A 396 -12.28 -1.01 4.62
CA ARG A 396 -12.21 -0.38 3.30
C ARG A 396 -13.59 -0.47 2.64
N ARG A 397 -14.61 0.13 3.25
CA ARG A 397 -15.74 0.60 2.44
C ARG A 397 -15.18 1.68 1.56
N VAL A 398 -14.67 1.31 0.39
CA VAL A 398 -14.59 2.21 -0.76
C VAL A 398 -16.04 2.53 -1.04
N HIS A 399 -16.57 3.50 -0.31
CA HIS A 399 -17.91 4.00 -0.57
C HIS A 399 -17.77 4.75 -1.89
N PRO A 400 -18.40 4.27 -2.99
CA PRO A 400 -18.28 4.94 -4.28
C PRO A 400 -18.82 6.38 -4.21
N SER A 401 -19.60 6.72 -3.18
CA SER A 401 -20.22 8.03 -2.98
C SER A 401 -19.48 8.99 -2.03
N VAL A 402 -18.41 8.57 -1.34
CA VAL A 402 -17.63 9.54 -0.55
C VAL A 402 -16.68 10.23 -1.51
N SER A 403 -17.10 11.42 -1.96
CA SER A 403 -16.33 12.28 -2.87
C SER A 403 -14.88 12.41 -2.40
N LEU A 404 -13.95 12.49 -3.35
CA LEU A 404 -12.53 12.73 -3.10
C LEU A 404 -12.32 13.89 -2.12
N ASP A 405 -13.12 14.95 -2.24
CA ASP A 405 -13.12 16.11 -1.34
C ASP A 405 -13.46 15.76 0.11
N GLU A 406 -14.39 14.84 0.36
CA GLU A 406 -14.75 14.43 1.72
C GLU A 406 -13.67 13.54 2.35
N ARG A 407 -12.99 12.70 1.56
CA ARG A 407 -11.81 11.94 2.03
C ARG A 407 -10.63 12.88 2.29
N PHE A 408 -10.42 13.86 1.41
CA PHE A 408 -9.42 14.91 1.57
C PHE A 408 -9.71 15.77 2.80
N LEU A 409 -10.96 16.18 3.03
CA LEU A 409 -11.38 16.92 4.22
C LEU A 409 -11.24 16.08 5.49
N ARG A 410 -11.46 14.77 5.45
CA ARG A 410 -11.19 13.87 6.58
C ARG A 410 -9.69 13.73 6.86
N LEU A 411 -8.86 13.60 5.83
CA LEU A 411 -7.39 13.51 5.92
C LEU A 411 -6.77 14.84 6.40
N TYR A 412 -7.12 15.97 5.78
CA TYR A 412 -6.58 17.29 6.10
C TYR A 412 -7.22 17.91 7.33
N GLY A 413 -8.53 17.72 7.53
CA GLY A 413 -9.25 18.19 8.70
C GLY A 413 -8.75 17.52 9.97
N ARG A 414 -8.56 16.19 9.98
CA ARG A 414 -7.99 15.48 11.14
C ARG A 414 -6.49 15.75 11.31
N ALA A 415 -5.72 15.90 10.23
CA ALA A 415 -4.31 16.22 10.33
C ALA A 415 -4.04 17.67 10.80
N TRP A 416 -4.94 18.62 10.53
CA TRP A 416 -4.82 20.01 11.01
C TRP A 416 -5.36 20.14 12.44
N VAL A 417 -6.59 19.68 12.69
CA VAL A 417 -7.21 19.68 14.03
C VAL A 417 -6.38 18.85 15.00
N GLY A 418 -5.97 17.65 14.61
CA GLY A 418 -5.08 16.79 15.39
C GLY A 418 -3.70 17.41 15.64
N ARG A 419 -3.11 18.16 14.70
CA ARG A 419 -1.82 18.86 14.92
C ARG A 419 -1.95 20.04 15.86
N VAL A 420 -3.06 20.78 15.78
CA VAL A 420 -3.34 21.89 16.69
C VAL A 420 -3.60 21.35 18.09
N PHE A 421 -4.48 20.34 18.24
CA PHE A 421 -4.76 19.71 19.53
C PHE A 421 -3.56 18.96 20.11
N TYR A 422 -2.78 18.22 19.33
CA TYR A 422 -1.57 17.55 19.82
C TYR A 422 -0.51 18.55 20.31
N ARG A 423 -0.31 19.67 19.58
CA ARG A 423 0.63 20.70 20.03
C ARG A 423 0.11 21.46 21.24
N ILE A 424 -1.19 21.71 21.32
CA ILE A 424 -1.83 22.32 22.49
C ILE A 424 -1.72 21.38 23.70
N ASP A 425 -2.03 20.09 23.54
CA ASP A 425 -1.99 19.10 24.61
C ASP A 425 -0.56 18.86 25.13
N LYS A 426 0.44 18.82 24.24
CA LYS A 426 1.86 18.70 24.62
C LYS A 426 2.41 19.94 25.32
N VAL A 427 1.84 21.12 25.06
CA VAL A 427 2.19 22.38 25.74
C VAL A 427 1.45 22.49 27.08
N ILE A 428 0.22 21.98 27.18
CA ILE A 428 -0.61 22.08 28.39
C ILE A 428 -0.33 20.93 29.38
N ARG A 429 0.08 19.74 28.92
CA ARG A 429 0.26 18.53 29.75
C ARG A 429 1.57 17.79 29.42
N PRO A 430 2.74 18.35 29.76
CA PRO A 430 4.03 17.75 29.44
C PRO A 430 4.36 16.42 30.16
N SER A 431 3.53 15.96 31.11
CA SER A 431 3.86 14.87 32.03
C SER A 431 2.83 13.73 32.14
N CYS A 432 1.85 13.61 31.23
CA CYS A 432 0.94 12.46 31.24
C CYS A 432 1.42 11.35 30.27
N PRO A 433 1.64 10.11 30.73
CA PRO A 433 1.91 8.98 29.83
C PRO A 433 0.65 8.65 28.99
N PRO A 434 0.82 8.15 27.76
CA PRO A 434 -0.32 7.80 26.91
C PRO A 434 -1.15 6.67 27.54
N ALA A 435 -2.47 6.82 27.48
CA ALA A 435 -3.40 5.80 27.96
C ALA A 435 -3.23 4.51 27.15
N ARG A 436 -2.88 3.41 27.82
CA ARG A 436 -2.92 2.06 27.23
C ARG A 436 -4.38 1.66 27.07
N LEU A 437 -4.82 1.46 25.84
CA LEU A 437 -6.03 0.70 25.55
C LEU A 437 -5.74 -0.77 25.89
N TYR A 438 -6.35 -1.27 26.96
CA TYR A 438 -6.37 -2.69 27.28
C TYR A 438 -7.44 -3.35 26.38
N LEU A 439 -7.00 -4.25 25.50
CA LEU A 439 -7.91 -5.23 24.91
C LEU A 439 -8.15 -6.35 25.95
N PRO A 440 -9.38 -6.89 26.07
CA PRO A 440 -9.66 -7.94 27.04
C PRO A 440 -9.05 -9.28 26.61
N ASP A 441 -8.44 -9.99 27.56
CA ASP A 441 -7.79 -11.30 27.39
C ASP A 441 -8.72 -12.44 26.94
N SER A 442 -10.01 -12.18 26.73
CA SER A 442 -11.02 -13.18 26.40
C SER A 442 -11.09 -13.58 24.91
N LEU A 443 -10.10 -13.19 24.09
CA LEU A 443 -10.05 -13.52 22.66
C LEU A 443 -9.01 -14.61 22.30
N PHE A 444 -8.36 -15.22 23.30
CA PHE A 444 -7.37 -16.29 23.10
C PHE A 444 -7.58 -17.47 24.05
N SER A 445 -8.77 -18.06 24.01
CA SER A 445 -9.04 -19.39 24.58
C SER A 445 -9.54 -20.35 23.51
#